data_AF-A0A7S3YEM6-F1
#
_entry.id   AF-A0A7S3YEM6-F1
#
_cell.length_a   1.000
_cell.length_b   1.000
_cell.length_c   1.000
_cell.angle_alpha   90.00
_cell.angle_beta   90.00
_cell.angle_gamma   90.00
#
_symmetry.space_group_name_H-M   'P 1'
#
loop_
_entity.id
_entity.type
_entity.pdbx_description
1 polymer ?
#
loop_
_entity_poly.entity_id
_entity_poly.type
_entity_poly.pdbx_seq_one_letter_code
_entity_poly.pdbx_strand_id
1 'polypeptide(L)'
;MSVLKVFTGLDKKAHGVYHHRIHEYAVTKHPELKLVTLGCPYFLQNIPMYFGYGIVTKGEFRHVLQNEDMRWIDLNDAARTVAGLLTCDSETFERFNHRHIDLVGPDNGGMNVEKVCTLLTKYGMPTKNVQLTLDEWKKELQLGGLPDGQITNIIDFHSMLRDDTKIGQRIKFFKNHQDRMKPTYDAEPDLARLPFSYKGTESSVEDYIKNEGVLLLKQLRSVLQRSSS
;
A
#
# COMPACT_ATOMS: atom_id res chain seq x y z
N MET A 1 -5.89 30.79 -6.32
CA MET A 1 -5.42 29.87 -5.27
C MET A 1 -4.41 28.92 -5.87
N SER A 2 -3.16 28.98 -5.42
CA SER A 2 -2.09 28.07 -5.84
C SER A 2 -2.11 26.84 -4.93
N VAL A 3 -2.54 25.69 -5.45
CA VAL A 3 -2.42 24.40 -4.76
C VAL A 3 -0.97 23.95 -4.87
N LEU A 4 -0.22 23.99 -3.77
CA LEU A 4 1.11 23.40 -3.71
C LEU A 4 0.96 21.87 -3.70
N LYS A 5 1.27 21.23 -4.83
CA LYS A 5 1.33 19.77 -4.95
C LYS A 5 2.78 19.33 -4.77
N VAL A 6 3.09 18.82 -3.57
CA VAL A 6 4.43 18.28 -3.28
C VAL A 6 4.43 16.79 -3.55
N PHE A 7 5.12 16.37 -4.61
CA PHE A 7 5.52 14.97 -4.83
C PHE A 7 7.00 14.89 -4.51
N THR A 8 7.37 14.30 -3.37
CA THR A 8 8.79 14.21 -3.01
C THR A 8 9.43 12.97 -3.61
N GLY A 9 10.34 13.24 -4.54
CA GLY A 9 11.28 12.27 -5.10
C GLY A 9 12.24 11.72 -4.05
N LEU A 10 12.72 10.52 -4.33
CA LEU A 10 13.56 9.69 -3.48
C LEU A 10 14.87 10.38 -3.09
N ASP A 11 15.05 10.57 -1.78
CA ASP A 11 16.40 10.62 -1.21
C ASP A 11 16.47 9.68 0.01
N LYS A 12 16.75 8.41 -0.28
CA LYS A 12 17.38 7.35 0.56
C LYS A 12 16.91 7.12 2.01
N LYS A 13 15.83 7.73 2.50
CA LYS A 13 15.36 7.56 3.90
C LYS A 13 13.84 7.43 3.97
N ALA A 14 13.38 6.27 4.44
CA ALA A 14 12.05 5.95 5.01
C ALA A 14 10.87 6.75 4.44
N HIS A 15 10.25 6.24 3.37
CA HIS A 15 9.12 6.85 2.66
C HIS A 15 7.98 7.29 3.61
N GLY A 16 7.62 6.48 4.60
CA GLY A 16 6.58 6.82 5.58
C GLY A 16 6.97 7.88 6.63
N VAL A 17 8.24 7.92 7.07
CA VAL A 17 8.74 8.94 8.03
C VAL A 17 8.82 10.30 7.35
N TYR A 18 9.05 10.32 6.04
CA TYR A 18 9.13 11.55 5.26
C TYR A 18 7.76 12.22 5.09
N HIS A 19 6.69 11.46 4.88
CA HIS A 19 5.32 12.02 4.82
C HIS A 19 4.95 12.74 6.12
N HIS A 20 5.26 12.14 7.27
CA HIS A 20 5.02 12.77 8.57
C HIS A 20 5.84 14.06 8.74
N ARG A 21 7.11 14.07 8.32
CA ARG A 21 7.96 15.27 8.40
C ARG A 21 7.53 16.39 7.45
N ILE A 22 7.10 16.06 6.22
CA ILE A 22 6.54 17.05 5.31
C ILE A 22 5.28 17.64 5.94
N HIS A 23 4.42 16.79 6.49
CA HIS A 23 3.19 17.23 7.15
C HIS A 23 3.50 18.17 8.33
N GLU A 24 4.35 17.75 9.27
CA GLU A 24 4.79 18.56 10.40
C GLU A 24 5.40 19.89 9.94
N TYR A 25 6.26 19.86 8.92
CA TYR A 25 6.86 21.06 8.36
C TYR A 25 5.80 22.00 7.78
N ALA A 26 4.87 21.48 6.97
CA ALA A 26 3.82 22.28 6.36
C ALA A 26 2.88 22.88 7.40
N VAL A 27 2.43 22.10 8.38
CA VAL A 27 1.56 22.57 9.47
C VAL A 27 2.26 23.62 10.33
N THR A 28 3.56 23.44 10.62
CA THR A 28 4.32 24.33 11.52
C THR A 28 4.79 25.60 10.82
N LYS A 29 5.23 25.51 9.55
CA LYS A 29 5.85 26.63 8.83
C LYS A 29 4.87 27.37 7.92
N HIS A 30 3.78 26.71 7.55
CA HIS A 30 2.78 27.23 6.62
C HIS A 30 1.35 26.93 7.12
N PRO A 31 0.97 27.37 8.34
CA PRO A 31 -0.35 27.08 8.92
C PRO A 31 -1.51 27.68 8.10
N GLU A 32 -1.24 28.65 7.23
CA GLU A 32 -2.22 29.21 6.29
C GLU A 32 -2.64 28.22 5.18
N LEU A 33 -1.84 27.18 4.92
CA LEU A 33 -2.16 26.18 3.91
C LEU A 33 -3.21 25.22 4.45
N LYS A 34 -4.34 25.13 3.74
CA LYS A 34 -5.31 24.05 3.94
C LYS A 34 -4.74 22.75 3.36
N LEU A 35 -4.51 21.75 4.21
CA LEU A 35 -3.92 20.49 3.77
C LEU A 35 -4.44 19.31 4.60
N VAL A 36 -4.46 18.14 3.97
CA VAL A 36 -4.65 16.84 4.62
C VAL A 36 -3.60 15.92 4.04
N THR A 37 -2.97 15.10 4.88
CA THR A 37 -1.97 14.12 4.42
C THR A 37 -2.55 12.73 4.56
N LEU A 38 -2.48 11.94 3.48
CA LEU A 38 -3.01 10.58 3.44
C LEU A 38 -1.85 9.57 3.44
N GLY A 39 -1.75 8.77 4.48
CA GLY A 39 -0.86 7.63 4.56
C GLY A 39 -1.49 6.45 3.82
N CYS A 40 -0.90 5.98 2.72
CA CYS A 40 -1.42 4.84 1.97
C CYS A 40 -0.72 3.54 2.39
N PRO A 41 -1.47 2.44 2.64
CA PRO A 41 -0.93 1.13 2.96
C PRO A 41 -0.60 0.37 1.65
N TYR A 42 -0.44 -0.96 1.69
CA TYR A 42 -0.23 -1.73 0.46
C TYR A 42 -1.48 -1.72 -0.42
N PHE A 43 -1.32 -1.41 -1.70
CA PHE A 43 -2.40 -1.55 -2.66
C PHE A 43 -2.62 -3.02 -3.05
N LEU A 44 -3.88 -3.45 -3.14
CA LEU A 44 -4.24 -4.80 -3.59
C LEU A 44 -3.70 -5.10 -5.01
N GLN A 45 -3.63 -4.06 -5.85
CA GLN A 45 -3.05 -4.10 -7.20
C GLN A 45 -1.56 -4.47 -7.22
N ASN A 46 -0.86 -4.38 -6.09
CA ASN A 46 0.52 -4.86 -5.98
C ASN A 46 0.61 -6.38 -6.10
N ILE A 47 -0.47 -7.14 -5.83
CA ILE A 47 -0.50 -8.61 -5.97
C ILE A 47 -0.10 -9.05 -7.40
N PRO A 48 -0.85 -8.69 -8.45
CA PRO A 48 -0.46 -9.05 -9.82
C PRO A 48 0.78 -8.29 -10.29
N MET A 49 1.04 -7.07 -9.81
CA MET A 49 2.14 -6.24 -10.31
C MET A 49 3.53 -6.66 -9.80
N TYR A 50 3.69 -6.92 -8.50
CA TYR A 50 5.00 -7.22 -7.90
C TYR A 50 5.22 -8.71 -7.66
N PHE A 51 4.13 -9.45 -7.43
CA PHE A 51 4.20 -10.87 -7.07
C PHE A 51 3.67 -11.78 -8.18
N GLY A 52 3.01 -11.20 -9.19
CA GLY A 52 2.33 -11.94 -10.25
C GLY A 52 3.25 -12.88 -11.02
N TYR A 53 4.48 -12.46 -11.34
CA TYR A 53 5.43 -13.30 -12.09
C TYR A 53 5.71 -14.64 -11.39
N GLY A 54 6.04 -14.63 -10.09
CA GLY A 54 6.26 -15.85 -9.32
C GLY A 54 4.99 -16.71 -9.22
N ILE A 55 3.84 -16.06 -9.00
CA ILE A 55 2.56 -16.76 -8.86
C ILE A 55 2.20 -17.49 -10.16
N VAL A 56 2.37 -16.84 -11.31
CA VAL A 56 1.92 -17.41 -12.59
C VAL A 56 2.91 -18.43 -13.17
N THR A 57 4.21 -18.25 -12.95
CA THR A 57 5.26 -19.12 -13.52
C THR A 57 5.67 -20.27 -12.61
N LYS A 58 5.59 -20.09 -11.29
CA LYS A 58 6.07 -21.08 -10.30
C LYS A 58 4.95 -21.57 -9.37
N GLY A 59 3.81 -20.89 -9.33
CA GLY A 59 2.79 -21.14 -8.31
C GLY A 59 3.24 -20.68 -6.93
N GLU A 60 4.05 -19.63 -6.86
CA GLU A 60 4.67 -19.15 -5.61
C GLU A 60 4.47 -17.65 -5.44
N PHE A 61 3.94 -17.24 -4.28
CA PHE A 61 3.97 -15.86 -3.83
C PHE A 61 5.36 -15.60 -3.26
N ARG A 62 6.23 -14.97 -4.06
CA ARG A 62 7.64 -14.75 -3.75
C ARG A 62 7.87 -13.33 -3.25
N HIS A 63 8.21 -13.16 -1.97
CA HIS A 63 8.27 -11.85 -1.32
C HIS A 63 9.39 -11.74 -0.28
N VAL A 64 9.69 -10.52 0.17
CA VAL A 64 10.67 -10.27 1.26
C VAL A 64 10.02 -9.87 2.58
N LEU A 65 8.69 -9.75 2.58
CA LEU A 65 7.87 -9.40 3.74
C LEU A 65 8.06 -10.51 4.79
N GLN A 66 8.43 -10.20 6.02
CA GLN A 66 8.30 -11.17 7.11
C GLN A 66 6.80 -11.43 7.28
N ASN A 67 6.34 -12.63 7.69
CA ASN A 67 4.91 -13.03 7.70
C ASN A 67 4.03 -12.24 8.71
N GLU A 68 4.31 -10.95 8.87
CA GLU A 68 3.57 -9.96 9.60
C GLU A 68 2.24 -9.67 8.90
N ASP A 69 1.27 -9.34 9.74
CA ASP A 69 -0.04 -8.85 9.37
C ASP A 69 0.09 -7.47 8.69
N MET A 70 -0.48 -7.34 7.49
CA MET A 70 -0.33 -6.15 6.65
C MET A 70 -1.65 -5.44 6.45
N ARG A 71 -1.55 -4.10 6.37
CA ARG A 71 -2.64 -3.24 5.94
C ARG A 71 -2.69 -3.22 4.42
N TRP A 72 -3.87 -3.53 3.88
CA TRP A 72 -4.15 -3.49 2.45
C TRP A 72 -5.27 -2.49 2.17
N ILE A 73 -5.28 -1.90 0.98
CA ILE A 73 -6.39 -1.10 0.48
C ILE A 73 -6.52 -1.28 -1.02
N ASP A 74 -7.74 -1.21 -1.55
CA ASP A 74 -7.94 -1.05 -2.98
C ASP A 74 -7.51 0.37 -3.42
N LEU A 75 -6.74 0.48 -4.51
CA LEU A 75 -6.39 1.77 -5.09
C LEU A 75 -7.64 2.61 -5.43
N ASN A 76 -8.74 1.98 -5.83
CA ASN A 76 -9.99 2.68 -6.11
C ASN A 76 -10.57 3.35 -4.85
N ASP A 77 -10.51 2.67 -3.70
CA ASP A 77 -10.99 3.21 -2.43
C ASP A 77 -10.11 4.39 -1.95
N ALA A 78 -8.79 4.27 -2.15
CA ALA A 78 -7.88 5.38 -1.90
C ALA A 78 -8.19 6.59 -2.81
N ALA A 79 -8.40 6.35 -4.11
CA ALA A 79 -8.72 7.40 -5.09
C ALA A 79 -10.06 8.09 -4.77
N ARG A 80 -11.08 7.34 -4.35
CA ARG A 80 -12.37 7.88 -3.91
C ARG A 80 -12.24 8.74 -2.67
N THR A 81 -11.43 8.32 -1.70
CA THR A 81 -11.17 9.12 -0.49
C THR A 81 -10.54 10.46 -0.86
N VAL A 82 -9.54 10.45 -1.75
CA VAL A 82 -8.94 11.67 -2.30
C VAL A 82 -9.99 12.54 -3.00
N ALA A 83 -10.80 11.95 -3.88
CA ALA A 83 -11.84 12.68 -4.60
C ALA A 83 -12.86 13.31 -3.64
N GLY A 84 -13.29 12.59 -2.60
CA GLY A 84 -14.18 13.07 -1.56
C GLY A 84 -13.62 14.28 -0.81
N LEU A 85 -12.36 14.20 -0.37
CA LEU A 85 -11.68 15.32 0.31
C LEU A 85 -11.54 16.55 -0.60
N LEU A 86 -11.28 16.35 -1.90
CA LEU A 86 -11.14 17.45 -2.87
C LEU A 86 -12.47 18.15 -3.22
N THR A 87 -13.60 17.49 -2.98
CA THR A 87 -14.92 17.95 -3.45
C THR A 87 -15.91 18.23 -2.32
N CYS A 88 -15.58 17.87 -1.08
CA CYS A 88 -16.40 18.21 0.08
C CYS A 88 -16.48 19.73 0.30
N ASP A 89 -17.54 20.16 0.98
CA ASP A 89 -17.67 21.57 1.35
C ASP A 89 -16.60 22.00 2.36
N SER A 90 -16.45 23.32 2.54
CA SER A 90 -15.45 23.88 3.45
C SER A 90 -15.63 23.40 4.88
N GLU A 91 -16.87 23.27 5.38
CA GLU A 91 -17.12 22.85 6.77
C GLU A 91 -16.65 21.41 7.01
N THR A 92 -16.92 20.54 6.05
CA THR A 92 -16.49 19.15 6.04
C THR A 92 -14.98 19.06 5.93
N PHE A 93 -14.35 19.82 5.02
CA PHE A 93 -12.90 19.84 4.87
C PHE A 93 -12.16 20.30 6.13
N GLU A 94 -12.66 21.32 6.83
CA GLU A 94 -12.00 21.85 8.05
C GLU A 94 -11.84 20.79 9.14
N ARG A 95 -12.68 19.75 9.15
CA ARG A 95 -12.55 18.63 10.10
C ARG A 95 -11.30 17.79 9.84
N PHE A 96 -10.83 17.76 8.60
CA PHE A 96 -9.63 17.02 8.17
C PHE A 96 -8.40 17.91 7.99
N ASN A 97 -8.58 19.23 8.05
CA ASN A 97 -7.50 20.17 7.84
C ASN A 97 -6.39 19.98 8.89
N HIS A 98 -5.14 20.02 8.43
CA HIS A 98 -3.93 19.72 9.18
C HIS A 98 -3.92 18.33 9.84
N ARG A 99 -4.72 17.37 9.36
CA ARG A 99 -4.66 15.97 9.84
C ARG A 99 -3.80 15.09 8.95
N HIS A 100 -3.19 14.09 9.58
CA HIS A 100 -2.57 12.95 8.93
C HIS A 100 -3.49 11.74 9.13
N ILE A 101 -3.97 11.17 8.03
CA ILE A 101 -4.97 10.11 8.01
C ILE A 101 -4.36 8.89 7.33
N ASP A 102 -4.24 7.79 8.05
CA ASP A 102 -3.85 6.51 7.47
C ASP A 102 -5.08 5.87 6.82
N LEU A 103 -5.00 5.61 5.52
CA LEU A 103 -6.00 4.85 4.80
C LEU A 103 -5.81 3.36 5.10
N VAL A 104 -6.90 2.64 5.34
CA VAL A 104 -6.87 1.20 5.56
C VAL A 104 -8.13 0.58 4.95
N GLY A 105 -7.98 -0.56 4.27
CA GLY A 105 -9.11 -1.37 3.82
C GLY A 105 -9.82 -2.08 4.99
N PRO A 106 -10.95 -2.76 4.71
CA PRO A 106 -11.84 -3.31 5.73
C PRO A 106 -11.19 -4.41 6.58
N ASP A 107 -10.18 -5.12 6.06
CA ASP A 107 -9.48 -6.17 6.81
C ASP A 107 -8.53 -5.64 7.90
N ASN A 108 -8.35 -4.32 7.99
CA ASN A 108 -7.65 -3.58 9.05
C ASN A 108 -6.36 -4.23 9.60
N GLY A 109 -5.48 -4.67 8.71
CA GLY A 109 -4.20 -5.28 9.11
C GLY A 109 -4.25 -6.79 9.34
N GLY A 110 -5.41 -7.44 9.39
CA GLY A 110 -5.55 -8.86 9.67
C GLY A 110 -5.12 -9.81 8.54
N MET A 111 -4.37 -9.34 7.54
CA MET A 111 -4.03 -10.10 6.33
C MET A 111 -2.51 -10.15 6.09
N ASN A 112 -1.91 -11.30 6.42
CA ASN A 112 -0.54 -11.65 6.06
C ASN A 112 -0.46 -12.39 4.70
N VAL A 113 0.76 -12.64 4.22
CA VAL A 113 0.98 -13.29 2.91
C VAL A 113 0.40 -14.71 2.87
N GLU A 114 0.46 -15.44 3.97
CA GLU A 114 -0.06 -16.82 4.04
C GLU A 114 -1.58 -16.87 3.83
N LYS A 115 -2.32 -15.94 4.44
CA LYS A 115 -3.77 -15.78 4.21
C LYS A 115 -4.06 -15.39 2.76
N VAL A 116 -3.24 -14.53 2.14
CA VAL A 116 -3.35 -14.19 0.71
C VAL A 116 -3.14 -15.43 -0.16
N CYS A 117 -2.13 -16.26 0.11
CA CYS A 117 -1.89 -17.50 -0.62
C CYS A 117 -3.06 -18.50 -0.49
N THR A 118 -3.65 -18.56 0.70
CA THR A 118 -4.84 -19.38 0.98
C THR A 118 -6.03 -18.92 0.13
N LEU A 119 -6.28 -17.61 0.05
CA LEU A 119 -7.35 -17.05 -0.78
C LEU A 119 -7.09 -17.28 -2.27
N LEU A 120 -5.87 -17.03 -2.76
CA LEU A 120 -5.51 -17.33 -4.16
C LEU A 120 -5.78 -18.80 -4.50
N THR A 121 -5.38 -19.71 -3.62
CA THR A 121 -5.62 -21.15 -3.78
C THR A 121 -7.11 -21.49 -3.79
N LYS A 122 -7.88 -20.95 -2.83
CA LYS A 122 -9.34 -21.10 -2.75
C LYS A 122 -10.04 -20.67 -4.03
N TYR A 123 -9.56 -19.61 -4.69
CA TYR A 123 -10.15 -19.06 -5.90
C TYR A 123 -9.51 -19.54 -7.21
N GLY A 124 -8.76 -20.65 -7.17
CA GLY A 124 -8.30 -21.35 -8.38
C GLY A 124 -6.92 -20.93 -8.89
N MET A 125 -6.10 -20.32 -8.04
CA MET A 125 -4.68 -20.05 -8.27
C MET A 125 -3.84 -20.71 -7.16
N PRO A 126 -3.54 -22.02 -7.27
CA PRO A 126 -2.70 -22.71 -6.29
C PRO A 126 -1.37 -21.98 -6.10
N THR A 127 -1.14 -21.48 -4.88
CA THR A 127 -0.03 -20.56 -4.60
C THR A 127 0.60 -20.91 -3.25
N LYS A 128 1.93 -21.10 -3.24
CA LYS A 128 2.71 -21.31 -2.02
C LYS A 128 3.35 -20.02 -1.54
N ASN A 129 3.48 -19.87 -0.23
CA ASN A 129 4.22 -18.77 0.39
C ASN A 129 5.73 -19.03 0.33
N VAL A 130 6.52 -18.13 -0.29
CA VAL A 130 7.98 -18.25 -0.38
C VAL A 130 8.65 -16.92 -0.02
N GLN A 131 9.36 -16.91 1.10
CA GLN A 131 10.16 -15.76 1.52
C GLN A 131 11.54 -15.77 0.85
N LEU A 132 11.96 -14.61 0.35
CA LEU A 132 13.22 -14.38 -0.35
C LEU A 132 14.13 -13.41 0.39
N THR A 133 15.41 -13.43 0.02
CA THR A 133 16.33 -12.31 0.25
C THR A 133 16.02 -11.13 -0.69
N LEU A 134 16.54 -9.93 -0.37
CA LEU A 134 16.38 -8.76 -1.25
C LEU A 134 17.01 -8.98 -2.63
N ASP A 135 18.17 -9.64 -2.70
CA ASP A 135 18.86 -9.91 -3.96
C ASP A 135 18.08 -10.91 -4.84
N GLU A 136 17.52 -11.96 -4.23
CA GLU A 136 16.65 -12.90 -4.94
C GLU A 136 15.38 -12.21 -5.44
N TRP A 137 14.80 -11.33 -4.63
CA TRP A 137 13.58 -10.64 -5.02
C TRP A 137 13.85 -9.59 -6.11
N LYS A 138 14.99 -8.89 -6.07
CA LYS A 138 15.44 -8.02 -7.17
C LYS A 138 15.49 -8.77 -8.49
N LYS A 139 16.09 -9.98 -8.50
CA LYS A 139 16.14 -10.84 -9.68
C LYS A 139 14.74 -11.27 -10.13
N GLU A 140 13.85 -11.61 -9.19
CA GLU A 140 12.46 -11.96 -9.51
C GLU A 140 11.72 -10.80 -10.21
N LEU A 141 11.86 -9.58 -9.70
CA LEU A 141 11.25 -8.39 -10.30
C LEU A 141 11.82 -8.10 -11.70
N GLN A 142 13.13 -8.31 -11.92
CA GLN A 142 13.76 -8.19 -13.23
C GLN A 142 13.21 -9.22 -14.22
N LEU A 143 13.04 -10.48 -13.80
CA LEU A 143 12.43 -11.52 -14.62
C LEU A 143 10.96 -11.24 -14.92
N GLY A 144 10.26 -10.55 -14.01
CA GLY A 144 8.90 -10.04 -14.22
C GLY A 144 8.81 -8.87 -15.21
N GLY A 145 9.93 -8.36 -15.72
CA GLY A 145 9.97 -7.29 -16.73
C GLY A 145 9.82 -5.88 -16.16
N LEU A 146 10.01 -5.68 -14.85
CA LEU A 146 9.97 -4.34 -14.25
C LEU A 146 11.23 -3.53 -14.63
N PRO A 147 11.09 -2.22 -14.94
CA PRO A 147 12.25 -1.36 -15.21
C PRO A 147 13.17 -1.19 -13.99
N ASP A 148 14.48 -1.11 -14.20
CA ASP A 148 15.49 -1.04 -13.11
C ASP A 148 15.24 0.11 -12.11
N GLY A 149 14.76 1.27 -12.58
CA GLY A 149 14.41 2.39 -11.72
C GLY A 149 13.25 2.06 -10.77
N GLN A 150 12.24 1.35 -11.26
CA GLN A 150 11.11 0.90 -10.44
C GLN A 150 11.53 -0.20 -9.47
N ILE A 151 12.38 -1.13 -9.91
CA ILE A 151 12.93 -2.19 -9.05
C ILE A 151 13.72 -1.59 -7.89
N THR A 152 14.59 -0.61 -8.16
CA THR A 152 15.35 0.10 -7.12
C THR A 152 14.40 0.68 -6.07
N ASN A 153 13.34 1.37 -6.49
CA ASN A 153 12.36 1.95 -5.57
C ASN A 153 11.63 0.89 -4.73
N ILE A 154 11.24 -0.23 -5.33
CA ILE A 154 10.54 -1.33 -4.63
C ILE A 154 11.48 -1.97 -3.60
N ILE A 155 12.72 -2.26 -3.98
CA ILE A 155 13.73 -2.86 -3.09
C ILE A 155 14.05 -1.91 -1.94
N ASP A 156 14.27 -0.63 -2.22
CA ASP A 156 14.54 0.38 -1.20
C ASP A 156 13.37 0.46 -0.21
N PHE A 157 12.13 0.53 -0.69
CA PHE A 157 10.94 0.55 0.17
C PHE A 157 10.85 -0.68 1.08
N HIS A 158 11.07 -1.89 0.56
CA HIS A 158 10.94 -3.10 1.36
C HIS A 158 12.16 -3.37 2.26
N SER A 159 13.35 -2.89 1.89
CA SER A 159 14.54 -2.97 2.76
C SER A 159 14.32 -2.26 4.09
N MET A 160 13.52 -1.18 4.08
CA MET A 160 13.16 -0.41 5.26
C MET A 160 12.20 -1.16 6.20
N LEU A 161 11.48 -2.17 5.69
CA LEU A 161 10.56 -2.99 6.49
C LEU A 161 11.26 -4.17 7.17
N ARG A 162 12.57 -4.38 6.94
CA ARG A 162 13.31 -5.49 7.54
C ARG A 162 14.00 -5.10 8.86
N ASP A 163 13.85 -5.98 9.85
CA ASP A 163 14.42 -5.85 11.21
C ASP A 163 15.94 -5.81 11.29
N ASP A 164 16.62 -6.37 10.29
CA ASP A 164 18.07 -6.44 10.21
C ASP A 164 18.71 -5.11 9.78
N THR A 165 17.90 -4.13 9.38
CA THR A 165 18.41 -2.79 9.04
C THR A 165 18.27 -1.81 10.21
N LYS A 166 19.27 -0.94 10.40
CA LYS A 166 19.19 0.17 11.38
C LYS A 166 17.98 1.09 11.12
N ILE A 167 17.44 1.08 9.90
CA ILE A 167 16.26 1.85 9.50
C ILE A 167 14.98 1.11 9.90
N GLY A 168 14.89 -0.20 9.71
CA GLY A 168 13.76 -1.02 10.18
C GLY A 168 13.61 -1.01 11.69
N GLN A 169 14.73 -1.05 12.43
CA GLN A 169 14.71 -0.87 13.89
C GLN A 169 14.20 0.52 14.31
N ARG A 170 14.54 1.57 13.55
CA ARG A 170 14.01 2.93 13.77
C ARG A 170 12.54 3.04 13.41
N ILE A 171 12.09 2.40 12.32
CA ILE A 171 10.67 2.36 11.94
C ILE A 171 9.85 1.60 12.99
N LYS A 172 10.34 0.47 13.52
CA LYS A 172 9.72 -0.22 14.66
C LYS A 172 9.71 0.65 15.93
N PHE A 173 10.78 1.41 16.19
CA PHE A 173 10.79 2.39 17.28
C PHE A 173 9.70 3.47 17.10
N PHE A 174 9.52 4.00 15.88
CA PHE A 174 8.46 4.97 15.57
C PHE A 174 7.07 4.34 15.62
N LYS A 175 6.87 3.12 15.11
CA LYS A 175 5.62 2.36 15.23
C LYS A 175 5.24 2.15 16.69
N ASN A 176 6.18 1.72 17.52
CA ASN A 176 6.00 1.59 18.97
C ASN A 176 5.78 2.94 19.68
N HIS A 177 6.27 4.06 19.12
CA HIS A 177 6.00 5.41 19.63
C HIS A 177 4.62 5.92 19.20
N GLN A 178 4.18 5.61 17.98
CA GLN A 178 2.82 5.87 17.48
C GLN A 178 1.80 5.03 18.24
N ASP A 179 2.08 3.76 18.54
CA ASP A 179 1.20 2.90 19.36
C ASP A 179 1.07 3.43 20.81
N ARG A 180 2.10 4.15 21.31
CA ARG A 180 2.08 4.84 22.61
C ARG A 180 1.41 6.22 22.57
N MET A 181 1.49 6.91 21.44
CA MET A 181 0.69 8.09 21.15
C MET A 181 -0.66 7.63 20.59
N LYS A 182 -1.54 7.10 21.47
CA LYS A 182 -2.87 6.55 21.15
C LYS A 182 -3.28 6.88 19.70
N PRO A 183 -3.10 5.93 18.77
CA PRO A 183 -3.56 6.18 17.44
C PRO A 183 -5.07 6.39 17.53
N THR A 184 -5.56 7.61 17.30
CA THR A 184 -6.94 7.85 16.86
C THR A 184 -7.06 7.30 15.44
N TYR A 185 -6.94 5.99 15.30
CA TYR A 185 -6.92 5.25 14.03
C TYR A 185 -8.07 4.23 14.02
N ASP A 186 -9.18 4.60 14.66
CA ASP A 186 -10.46 4.10 14.19
C ASP A 186 -10.75 4.88 12.90
N ALA A 187 -11.13 4.17 11.83
CA ALA A 187 -11.59 4.77 10.58
C ALA A 187 -12.42 6.02 10.92
N GLU A 188 -11.88 7.22 10.64
CA GLU A 188 -12.48 8.43 11.20
C GLU A 188 -13.95 8.45 10.78
N PRO A 189 -14.91 8.45 11.72
CA PRO A 189 -16.33 8.32 11.36
C PRO A 189 -16.80 9.42 10.42
N ASP A 190 -16.05 10.53 10.35
CA ASP A 190 -16.25 11.63 9.42
C ASP A 190 -15.86 11.30 7.97
N LEU A 191 -14.93 10.37 7.68
CA LEU A 191 -14.61 9.95 6.31
C LEU A 191 -15.83 9.32 5.62
N ALA A 192 -16.68 8.62 6.39
CA ALA A 192 -17.94 8.09 5.89
C ALA A 192 -18.95 9.17 5.47
N ARG A 193 -18.70 10.44 5.82
CA ARG A 193 -19.56 11.59 5.47
C ARG A 193 -19.14 12.30 4.19
N LEU A 194 -18.04 11.90 3.55
CA LEU A 194 -17.60 12.49 2.29
C LEU A 194 -18.65 12.22 1.18
N PRO A 195 -18.91 13.18 0.27
CA PRO A 195 -19.98 13.09 -0.73
C PRO A 195 -19.83 11.93 -1.73
N PHE A 196 -18.66 11.29 -1.76
CA PHE A 196 -18.35 10.10 -2.53
C PHE A 196 -18.01 8.88 -1.66
N SER A 197 -18.47 8.84 -0.40
CA SER A 197 -18.51 7.61 0.40
C SER A 197 -19.55 6.64 -0.17
N TYR A 198 -19.28 6.16 -1.38
CA TYR A 198 -20.10 5.17 -2.04
C TYR A 198 -20.04 3.88 -1.22
N LYS A 199 -21.21 3.35 -0.84
CA LYS A 199 -21.44 2.05 -0.17
C LYS A 199 -21.08 0.83 -1.04
N GLY A 200 -20.04 0.92 -1.85
CA GLY A 200 -19.68 -0.14 -2.80
C GLY A 200 -18.24 -0.02 -3.24
N THR A 201 -17.34 -0.20 -2.30
CA THR A 201 -16.44 -1.36 -2.28
C THR A 201 -15.81 -1.37 -0.89
N GLU A 202 -16.44 -2.04 0.06
CA GLU A 202 -15.73 -2.62 1.20
C GLU A 202 -14.86 -3.78 0.66
N SER A 203 -14.00 -3.54 -0.34
CA SER A 203 -13.26 -4.59 -1.02
C SER A 203 -12.24 -5.15 -0.06
N SER A 204 -12.63 -6.20 0.64
CA SER A 204 -11.70 -7.04 1.38
C SER A 204 -10.66 -7.60 0.42
N VAL A 205 -9.52 -8.00 0.95
CA VAL A 205 -8.51 -8.76 0.23
C VAL A 205 -9.14 -9.99 -0.45
N GLU A 206 -10.13 -10.62 0.21
CA GLU A 206 -10.89 -11.73 -0.36
C GLU A 206 -11.75 -11.32 -1.56
N ASP A 207 -12.51 -10.23 -1.46
CA ASP A 207 -13.34 -9.74 -2.57
C ASP A 207 -12.50 -9.36 -3.78
N TYR A 208 -11.39 -8.66 -3.56
CA TYR A 208 -10.46 -8.33 -4.65
C TYR A 208 -9.87 -9.59 -5.29
N ILE A 209 -9.37 -10.55 -4.50
CA ILE A 209 -8.78 -11.78 -5.05
C ILE A 209 -9.81 -12.56 -5.87
N LYS A 210 -11.03 -12.69 -5.35
CA LYS A 210 -12.13 -13.42 -5.99
C LYS A 210 -12.56 -12.77 -7.30
N ASN A 211 -12.73 -11.45 -7.33
CA ASN A 211 -13.38 -10.75 -8.43
C ASN A 211 -12.38 -10.25 -9.48
N GLU A 212 -11.16 -9.87 -9.09
CA GLU A 212 -10.20 -9.20 -9.97
C GLU A 212 -8.82 -9.88 -9.96
N GLY A 213 -8.26 -10.15 -8.77
CA GLY A 213 -6.89 -10.63 -8.62
C GLY A 213 -6.61 -11.92 -9.40
N VAL A 214 -7.48 -12.93 -9.28
CA VAL A 214 -7.32 -14.19 -10.04
C VAL A 214 -7.46 -13.98 -11.54
N LEU A 215 -8.37 -13.11 -11.98
CA LEU A 215 -8.57 -12.83 -13.40
C LEU A 215 -7.32 -12.18 -14.01
N LEU A 216 -6.77 -11.16 -13.33
CA LEU A 216 -5.54 -10.48 -13.76
C LEU A 216 -4.35 -11.44 -13.82
N LEU A 217 -4.20 -12.33 -12.83
CA LEU A 217 -3.14 -13.35 -12.84
C LEU A 217 -3.30 -14.36 -13.99
N LYS A 218 -4.53 -14.76 -14.33
CA LYS A 218 -4.80 -15.63 -15.49
C LYS A 218 -4.47 -14.92 -16.81
N GLN A 219 -4.81 -13.64 -16.93
CA GLN A 219 -4.44 -12.83 -18.09
C GLN A 219 -2.91 -12.70 -18.23
N LEU A 220 -2.21 -12.40 -17.12
CA LEU A 220 -0.76 -12.35 -17.09
C LEU A 220 -0.13 -13.67 -17.52
N ARG A 221 -0.64 -14.82 -17.02
CA ARG A 221 -0.19 -16.15 -17.45
C ARG A 221 -0.34 -16.33 -18.97
N SER A 222 -1.46 -15.92 -19.54
CA SER A 222 -1.70 -16.02 -20.98
C SER A 222 -0.71 -15.18 -21.79
N VAL A 223 -0.39 -13.97 -21.33
CA VAL A 223 0.60 -13.10 -21.98
C VAL A 223 1.99 -13.73 -21.96
N LEU A 224 2.45 -14.21 -20.80
CA LEU A 224 3.78 -14.81 -20.65
C LEU A 224 3.95 -16.10 -21.47
N GLN A 225 2.89 -16.90 -21.61
CA GLN A 225 2.89 -18.09 -22.45
C GLN A 225 3.05 -17.76 -23.94
N ARG A 226 2.41 -16.69 -24.43
CA ARG A 226 2.52 -16.25 -25.84
C ARG A 226 3.88 -15.66 -26.17
N SER A 227 4.55 -15.04 -25.21
CA SER A 227 5.90 -14.47 -25.43
C SER A 227 7.01 -15.52 -25.45
N SER A 228 6.70 -16.77 -25.09
CA SER A 228 7.66 -17.88 -25.02
C SER A 228 7.55 -18.87 -26.19
N SER A 229 6.60 -18.63 -27.11
CA SER A 229 6.31 -19.43 -28.32
C SER A 229 6.69 -18.67 -29.57
#